data_AF-A0A7K4H8G0-F1
#
_entry.id   AF-A0A7K4H8G0-F1
#
_cell.length_a   1.000
_cell.length_b   1.000
_cell.length_c   1.000
_cell.angle_alpha   90.00
_cell.angle_beta   90.00
_cell.angle_gamma   90.00
#
_symmetry.space_group_name_H-M   'P 1'
#
loop_
_entity.id
_entity.type
_entity.pdbx_description
1 polymer ?
#
loop_
_entity_poly.entity_id
_entity_poly.type
_entity_poly.pdbx_seq_one_letter_code
_entity_poly.pdbx_strand_id
1 'polypeptide(L)'
;MFDKGCWECGKIIGINVLKCPSCGYDFNSASHVYPKCPYCKKELHIYDFYAKEVDKKGRKKFQGFKGEFTRRKKMWYCPFCGSILGFSEWNTT
;
A
#
# COMPACT_ATOMS: atom_id res chain seq x y z
N MET A 1 15.46 -10.48 11.57
CA MET A 1 14.36 -11.38 11.15
C MET A 1 13.30 -10.52 10.47
N PHE A 2 12.77 -10.94 9.32
CA PHE A 2 11.69 -10.21 8.65
C PHE A 2 10.38 -10.91 8.98
N ASP A 3 9.48 -10.19 9.63
CA ASP A 3 8.19 -10.69 10.08
C ASP A 3 7.05 -9.93 9.38
N LYS A 4 5.90 -10.59 9.24
CA LYS A 4 4.66 -10.01 8.71
C LYS A 4 3.50 -10.27 9.67
N GLY A 5 2.56 -9.33 9.74
CA GLY A 5 1.31 -9.55 10.46
C GLY A 5 0.30 -10.33 9.61
N CYS A 6 -0.38 -11.31 10.19
CA CYS A 6 -1.53 -11.93 9.57
C CYS A 6 -2.70 -10.93 9.50
N TRP A 7 -3.27 -10.72 8.32
CA TRP A 7 -4.37 -9.76 8.13
C TRP A 7 -5.68 -10.18 8.80
N GLU A 8 -5.90 -11.48 9.00
CA GLU A 8 -7.11 -11.99 9.65
C GLU A 8 -7.03 -11.94 11.19
N CYS A 9 -5.91 -12.37 11.77
CA CYS A 9 -5.81 -12.54 13.22
C CYS A 9 -4.78 -11.64 13.90
N GLY A 10 -4.08 -10.78 13.15
CA GLY A 10 -3.10 -9.82 13.68
C GLY A 10 -1.80 -10.42 14.20
N LYS A 11 -1.65 -11.75 14.24
CA LYS A 11 -0.42 -12.39 14.75
C LYS A 11 0.77 -12.14 13.84
N ILE A 12 1.90 -11.83 14.49
CA ILE A 12 3.21 -11.69 13.84
C ILE A 12 3.74 -13.08 13.51
N ILE A 13 4.11 -13.30 12.26
CA ILE A 13 4.65 -14.55 11.75
C ILE A 13 5.83 -14.27 10.81
N GLY A 14 6.68 -15.28 10.58
CA GLY A 14 7.79 -15.13 9.63
C GLY A 14 7.32 -14.85 8.21
N ILE A 15 8.06 -14.03 7.46
CA ILE A 15 7.67 -13.57 6.11
C ILE A 15 7.44 -14.72 5.11
N ASN A 16 8.19 -15.82 5.24
CA ASN A 16 8.15 -17.00 4.37
C ASN A 16 6.97 -17.94 4.63
N VAL A 17 6.17 -17.68 5.66
CA VAL A 17 5.03 -18.52 6.00
C VAL A 17 3.88 -18.30 5.02
N LEU A 18 3.52 -19.33 4.26
CA LEU A 18 2.45 -19.29 3.25
C LEU A 18 1.04 -19.41 3.84
N LYS A 19 0.92 -20.03 5.01
CA LYS A 19 -0.37 -20.18 5.71
C LYS A 19 -0.21 -19.85 7.18
N CYS A 20 -1.04 -18.97 7.71
CA CYS A 20 -0.96 -18.57 9.11
C CYS A 20 -1.18 -19.80 10.00
N PRO A 21 -0.23 -20.19 10.86
CA PRO A 21 -0.37 -21.36 11.72
C PRO A 21 -1.44 -21.18 12.81
N SER A 22 -1.86 -19.94 13.06
CA SER A 22 -2.82 -19.64 14.13
C SER A 22 -4.28 -19.59 13.66
N CYS A 23 -4.56 -19.08 12.47
CA CYS A 23 -5.94 -19.00 11.95
C CYS A 23 -6.15 -19.76 10.64
N GLY A 24 -5.10 -20.32 10.05
CA GLY A 24 -5.18 -21.04 8.78
C GLY A 24 -5.31 -20.16 7.54
N TYR A 25 -5.20 -18.82 7.66
CA TYR A 25 -5.26 -17.91 6.51
C TYR A 25 -4.14 -18.21 5.50
N ASP A 26 -4.50 -18.48 4.25
CA ASP A 26 -3.56 -18.75 3.18
C ASP A 26 -3.16 -17.44 2.48
N PHE A 27 -1.91 -17.04 2.68
CA PHE A 27 -1.33 -15.82 2.11
C PHE A 27 -1.16 -15.90 0.59
N ASN A 28 -1.20 -17.10 0.00
CA ASN A 28 -1.16 -17.30 -1.44
C ASN A 28 -2.57 -17.25 -2.06
N SER A 29 -3.60 -17.51 -1.26
CA SER A 29 -5.02 -17.42 -1.67
C SER A 29 -5.55 -15.98 -1.70
N ALA A 30 -4.81 -15.05 -1.10
CA ALA A 30 -5.12 -13.63 -1.12
C ALA A 30 -4.97 -13.11 -2.56
N SER A 31 -6.06 -13.21 -3.33
CA SER A 31 -6.34 -12.22 -4.37
C SER A 31 -6.06 -10.88 -3.72
N HIS A 32 -5.05 -10.16 -4.21
CA HIS A 32 -4.58 -8.92 -3.60
C HIS A 32 -5.81 -8.05 -3.30
N VAL A 33 -6.23 -7.97 -2.04
CA VAL A 33 -7.40 -7.19 -1.66
C VAL A 33 -6.93 -5.76 -1.69
N TYR A 34 -7.04 -5.14 -2.87
CA TYR A 34 -6.69 -3.76 -3.03
C TYR A 34 -7.70 -2.92 -2.26
N PRO A 35 -7.24 -1.98 -1.42
CA PRO A 35 -8.15 -1.09 -0.72
C PRO A 35 -8.99 -0.35 -1.76
N LYS A 36 -10.30 -0.32 -1.55
CA LYS A 36 -11.20 0.47 -2.40
C LYS A 36 -11.31 1.88 -1.84
N CYS A 37 -11.41 2.87 -2.73
CA CYS A 37 -11.73 4.22 -2.33
C CYS A 37 -13.12 4.24 -1.64
N PRO A 38 -13.26 4.82 -0.44
CA PRO A 38 -14.56 4.85 0.25
C PRO A 38 -15.59 5.73 -0.47
N TYR A 39 -15.13 6.64 -1.34
CA TYR A 39 -16.00 7.56 -2.08
C TYR A 39 -16.38 7.02 -3.46
N CYS A 40 -15.40 6.71 -4.32
CA CYS A 40 -15.66 6.28 -5.70
C CYS A 40 -15.63 4.76 -5.91
N LYS A 41 -15.37 3.96 -4.86
CA LYS A 41 -15.34 2.49 -4.84
C LYS A 41 -14.33 1.82 -5.80
N LYS A 42 -13.51 2.61 -6.51
CA LYS A 42 -12.41 2.09 -7.34
C LYS A 42 -11.34 1.45 -6.48
N GLU A 43 -10.77 0.35 -6.97
CA GLU A 43 -9.60 -0.28 -6.37
C GLU A 43 -8.40 0.66 -6.47
N LEU A 44 -7.65 0.77 -5.38
CA LEU A 44 -6.49 1.64 -5.26
C LEU A 44 -5.23 0.78 -5.16
N HIS A 45 -4.31 0.99 -6.09
CA HIS A 45 -2.97 0.43 -6.03
C HIS A 45 -2.01 1.46 -5.42
N ILE A 46 -1.05 1.01 -4.61
CA ILE A 46 -0.05 1.93 -4.03
C ILE A 46 0.70 2.74 -5.11
N TYR A 47 0.91 2.13 -6.28
CA TYR A 47 1.56 2.76 -7.42
C TYR A 47 0.73 3.86 -8.10
N ASP A 48 -0.58 3.90 -7.90
CA ASP A 48 -1.43 4.94 -8.49
C ASP A 48 -1.09 6.34 -7.91
N PHE A 49 -0.60 6.36 -6.67
CA PHE A 49 -0.21 7.55 -5.92
C PHE A 49 1.19 8.08 -6.28
N TYR A 50 1.94 7.42 -7.17
CA TYR A 50 3.28 7.85 -7.58
C TYR A 50 3.31 8.14 -9.09
N ALA A 51 4.18 9.06 -9.53
CA ALA A 51 4.41 9.28 -10.95
C ALA A 51 5.16 8.08 -11.53
N LYS A 52 4.75 7.66 -12.72
CA LYS A 52 5.31 6.52 -13.42
C LYS A 52 6.23 7.06 -14.51
N GLU A 53 7.51 6.84 -14.33
CA GLU A 53 8.54 7.19 -15.30
C GLU A 53 9.11 5.91 -15.92
N VAL A 54 9.56 6.00 -17.16
CA VAL A 54 10.25 4.90 -17.84
C VAL A 54 11.71 5.31 -17.98
N ASP A 55 12.63 4.53 -17.41
CA ASP A 55 14.06 4.80 -17.59
C ASP A 55 14.50 4.54 -19.03
N LYS A 56 15.70 4.99 -19.39
CA LYS A 56 16.29 4.77 -20.74
C LYS A 56 16.43 3.27 -21.10
N LYS A 57 16.25 2.35 -20.14
CA LYS A 57 16.31 0.89 -20.30
C LYS A 57 14.91 0.25 -20.30
N GLY A 58 13.84 1.03 -20.39
CA GLY A 58 12.45 0.53 -20.44
C GLY A 58 11.88 0.08 -19.09
N ARG A 59 12.59 0.28 -17.97
CA ARG A 59 12.12 -0.13 -16.65
C ARG A 59 11.22 0.96 -16.06
N LYS A 60 10.05 0.54 -15.58
CA LYS A 60 9.09 1.41 -14.89
C LYS A 60 9.67 1.79 -13.53
N LYS A 61 9.88 3.09 -13.31
CA LYS A 61 10.19 3.68 -12.00
C LYS A 61 8.95 4.41 -11.50
N PHE A 62 8.67 4.25 -10.21
CA PHE A 62 7.62 4.98 -9.54
C PHE A 62 8.27 6.00 -8.62
N GLN A 63 8.32 7.26 -9.05
CA GLN A 63 8.99 8.36 -8.35
C GLN A 63 8.06 9.58 -8.33
N GLY A 64 8.18 10.44 -7.31
CA GLY A 64 7.30 11.60 -7.16
C GLY A 64 5.92 11.21 -6.65
N PHE A 65 5.72 11.31 -5.33
CA PHE A 65 4.39 11.18 -4.73
C PHE A 65 3.48 12.26 -5.30
N LYS A 66 2.31 11.87 -5.81
CA LYS A 66 1.36 12.80 -6.43
C LYS A 66 0.59 13.63 -5.38
N GLY A 67 0.50 13.15 -4.13
CA GLY A 67 -0.14 13.86 -3.02
C GLY A 67 0.52 15.17 -2.59
N GLU A 68 -0.13 15.88 -1.68
CA GLU A 68 0.41 17.11 -1.11
C GLU A 68 1.35 16.82 0.07
N PHE A 69 2.41 17.62 0.17
CA PHE A 69 3.32 17.59 1.30
C PHE A 69 3.03 18.79 2.22
N THR A 70 2.71 18.52 3.49
CA THR A 70 2.52 19.56 4.50
C THR A 70 3.55 19.39 5.61
N ARG A 71 4.56 20.27 5.65
CA ARG A 71 5.72 20.23 6.59
C ARG A 71 6.45 18.87 6.65
N ARG A 72 5.88 17.88 7.34
CA ARG A 72 6.38 16.51 7.56
C ARG A 72 5.34 15.42 7.30
N LYS A 73 4.18 15.77 6.73
CA LYS A 73 3.07 14.85 6.46
C LYS A 73 2.85 14.73 4.95
N LYS A 74 2.53 13.52 4.51
CA LYS A 74 1.97 13.28 3.17
C LYS A 74 0.46 13.24 3.29
N MET A 75 -0.21 14.05 2.51
CA MET A 75 -1.66 14.04 2.37
C MET A 75 -2.02 13.20 1.14
N TRP A 76 -2.78 12.14 1.37
CA TRP A 76 -3.19 11.18 0.35
C TRP A 76 -4.54 11.57 -0.19
N TYR A 77 -4.65 11.69 -1.51
CA TYR A 77 -5.90 11.87 -2.22
C TYR A 77 -6.14 10.70 -3.17
N CYS A 78 -7.40 10.37 -3.41
CA CYS A 78 -7.77 9.37 -4.40
C CYS A 78 -7.35 9.85 -5.80
N PRO A 79 -6.53 9.10 -6.55
CA PRO A 79 -6.07 9.50 -7.89
C PRO A 79 -7.20 9.53 -8.93
N PHE A 80 -8.37 9.00 -8.60
CA PHE A 80 -9.51 8.91 -9.53
C PHE A 80 -10.63 9.92 -9.27
N CYS A 81 -10.84 10.34 -8.01
CA CYS A 81 -11.93 11.26 -7.65
C CYS A 81 -11.48 12.46 -6.82
N GLY A 82 -10.19 12.57 -6.47
CA GLY A 82 -9.63 13.70 -5.73
C GLY A 82 -9.96 13.75 -4.23
N SER A 83 -10.85 12.88 -3.73
CA SER A 83 -11.22 12.86 -2.31
C SER A 83 -10.04 12.54 -1.40
N ILE A 84 -9.96 13.23 -0.26
CA ILE A 84 -8.90 13.04 0.73
C ILE A 84 -9.09 11.68 1.42
N LEU A 85 -8.05 10.85 1.38
CA LEU A 85 -8.03 9.52 1.99
C LEU A 85 -7.36 9.50 3.37
N GLY A 86 -6.45 10.44 3.64
CA GLY A 86 -5.81 10.56 4.95
C GLY A 86 -4.42 11.19 4.91
N PHE A 87 -3.73 11.13 6.04
CA PHE A 87 -2.40 11.71 6.23
C PHE A 87 -1.44 10.64 6.77
N SER A 88 -0.21 10.61 6.27
CA SER A 88 0.86 9.78 6.83
C SER A 88 2.04 10.64 7.25
N GLU A 89 2.50 10.44 8.47
CA GLU A 89 3.71 11.09 9.00
C GLU A 89 4.96 10.33 8.57
N TRP A 90 6.09 11.04 8.50
CA TRP A 90 7.39 10.41 8.37
C TRP A 90 7.86 10.03 9.77
N ASN A 91 7.95 8.74 10.09
CA ASN A 91 8.67 8.31 11.28
C ASN A 91 10.17 8.46 10.99
N THR A 92 10.78 9.52 11.50
CA THR A 92 12.23 9.57 11.72
C THR A 92 12.52 8.74 12.96
N THR A 93 12.78 7.45 12.77
CA THR A 93 13.46 6.61 13.76
C THR A 93 14.89 6.42 13.31
#